data_AF-A0A821XIQ1-F1
#
_entry.id   AF-A0A821XIQ1-F1
#
_cell.length_a   1.000
_cell.length_b   1.000
_cell.length_c   1.000
_cell.angle_alpha   90.00
_cell.angle_beta   90.00
_cell.angle_gamma   90.00
#
_symmetry.space_group_name_H-M   'P 1'
#
loop_
_entity.id
_entity.type
_entity.pdbx_description
1 polymer ?
#
loop_
_entity_poly.entity_id
_entity_poly.type
_entity_poly.pdbx_seq_one_letter_code
_entity_poly.pdbx_strand_id
1 'polypeptide(L)' 'MNRLRSHLIRKFEDDPECKLLVYTPKNTQSVELRFRGEKTAKVVGQLAAEKPSEGNILSGILVRRNFKLHMMAPEDLQSM' A
#
# COMPACT_ATOMS: atom_id res chain seq x y z
N MET A 1 29.26 -11.88 -8.15
CA MET A 1 29.14 -10.96 -7.00
C MET A 1 28.63 -11.69 -5.74
N ASN A 2 29.28 -12.81 -5.35
CA ASN A 2 28.81 -13.58 -4.19
C ASN A 2 29.53 -13.20 -2.89
N ARG A 3 30.79 -12.75 -3.00
CA ARG A 3 31.60 -12.36 -1.83
C ARG A 3 30.99 -11.18 -1.06
N LEU A 4 30.46 -10.20 -1.78
CA LEU A 4 29.75 -9.06 -1.20
C LEU A 4 28.42 -9.48 -0.57
N ARG A 5 27.59 -10.24 -1.30
CA ARG A 5 26.31 -10.75 -0.80
C ARG A 5 26.48 -11.50 0.54
N SER A 6 27.43 -12.44 0.62
CA SER A 6 27.68 -13.22 1.83
C SER A 6 28.15 -12.36 3.00
N HIS A 7 28.95 -11.33 2.75
CA HIS A 7 29.40 -10.42 3.80
C HIS A 7 28.26 -9.55 4.34
N LEU A 8 27.37 -9.04 3.48
CA LEU A 8 26.19 -8.28 3.92
C LEU A 8 25.22 -9.15 4.73
N ILE A 9 24.92 -10.37 4.29
CA ILE A 9 24.01 -11.24 5.03
C ILE A 9 24.57 -11.49 6.44
N ARG A 10 25.85 -11.88 6.55
CA ARG A 10 26.49 -12.14 7.84
C ARG A 10 26.55 -10.92 8.76
N LYS A 11 26.68 -9.72 8.20
CA LYS A 11 26.76 -8.47 8.99
C LYS A 11 25.41 -8.09 9.62
N PHE A 12 24.30 -8.46 8.98
CA PHE A 12 22.95 -8.07 9.40
C PHE A 12 22.08 -9.27 9.84
N GLU A 13 22.69 -10.44 10.06
CA GLU A 13 22.00 -11.65 10.53
C GLU A 13 21.69 -11.59 12.03
N ASP A 14 22.57 -10.95 12.81
CA ASP A 14 22.43 -10.82 14.27
C ASP A 14 21.55 -9.64 14.71
N ASP A 15 21.10 -8.79 13.77
CA ASP A 15 20.29 -7.61 14.08
C ASP A 15 18.79 -7.95 14.01
N PRO A 16 18.06 -7.98 15.14
CA PRO A 16 16.66 -8.38 15.18
C PRO A 16 15.72 -7.31 14.62
N GLU A 17 16.15 -6.05 14.50
CA GLU A 17 15.32 -4.96 13.98
C GLU A 17 15.40 -4.86 12.44
N CYS A 18 16.55 -5.22 11.86
CA CYS A 18 16.84 -4.94 10.45
C CYS A 18 17.01 -6.22 9.60
N LYS A 19 15.90 -6.85 9.20
CA LYS A 19 15.92 -8.00 8.29
C LYS A 19 16.22 -7.59 6.84
N LEU A 20 17.49 -7.66 6.45
CA LEU A 20 17.93 -7.31 5.09
C LEU A 20 17.77 -8.46 4.09
N LEU A 21 17.01 -8.24 3.01
CA LEU A 21 16.88 -9.18 1.88
C LEU A 21 17.78 -8.75 0.71
N VAL A 22 18.87 -9.48 0.48
CA VAL A 22 19.86 -9.17 -0.58
C VAL A 22 19.58 -9.99 -1.84
N TYR A 23 19.36 -9.33 -2.98
CA TYR A 23 19.17 -9.95 -4.30
C TYR A 23 20.40 -9.69 -5.19
N THR A 24 20.78 -10.67 -6.02
CA THR A 24 21.91 -10.52 -6.95
C THR A 24 21.54 -11.15 -8.30
N PRO A 25 20.51 -10.60 -8.98
CA PRO A 25 20.05 -11.14 -10.25
C PRO A 25 21.11 -10.99 -11.33
N LYS A 26 21.13 -11.93 -12.28
CA LYS A 26 21.93 -11.77 -13.51
C LYS A 26 21.22 -10.84 -14.49
N ASN A 27 21.89 -10.48 -15.58
CA ASN A 27 21.28 -9.72 -16.66
C ASN A 27 19.97 -10.38 -17.10
N THR A 28 18.93 -9.57 -17.28
CA THR A 28 17.60 -9.99 -17.73
C THR A 28 16.82 -10.87 -16.73
N GLN A 29 17.27 -10.96 -15.47
CA GLN A 29 16.52 -11.61 -14.40
C GLN A 29 15.72 -10.57 -13.59
N SER A 30 14.40 -10.72 -13.54
CA SER A 30 13.51 -9.86 -12.76
C SER A 30 13.60 -10.17 -11.26
N VAL A 31 13.38 -9.13 -10.43
CA VAL A 31 13.25 -9.27 -8.97
C VAL A 31 11.86 -8.81 -8.58
N GLU A 32 11.07 -9.73 -8.04
CA GLU A 32 9.72 -9.44 -7.55
C GLU A 32 9.75 -9.18 -6.05
N LEU A 33 9.30 -7.99 -5.66
CA LEU A 33 9.12 -7.61 -4.26
C LEU A 33 7.63 -7.46 -4.00
N ARG A 34 7.10 -8.27 -3.08
CA ARG A 34 5.69 -8.24 -2.71
C ARG A 34 5.48 -7.25 -1.58
N PHE A 35 4.73 -6.18 -1.88
CA PHE A 35 4.28 -5.22 -0.88
C PHE A 35 2.78 -5.35 -0.73
N ARG A 36 2.32 -5.76 0.46
CA ARG A 36 0.90 -5.69 0.80
C ARG A 36 0.59 -4.25 1.16
N GLY A 37 0.13 -3.48 0.18
CA GLY A 37 -0.47 -2.17 0.44
C GLY A 37 -1.85 -2.35 1.04
N GLU A 38 -2.10 -1.75 2.20
CA GLU A 38 -3.47 -1.55 2.68
C GLU A 38 -4.14 -0.51 1.78
N LYS A 39 -5.29 -0.88 1.22
CA LYS A 39 -6.10 0.05 0.43
C LYS A 39 -6.94 0.87 1.38
N THR A 40 -6.53 2.11 1.64
CA THR A 40 -7.32 3.07 2.40
C THR A 40 -8.13 3.93 1.45
N ALA A 41 -9.42 4.07 1.73
CA ALA A 41 -10.32 4.97 1.00
C ALA A 41 -10.72 6.13 1.92
N LYS A 42 -10.77 7.35 1.36
CA LYS A 42 -11.25 8.54 2.06
C LYS A 42 -12.70 8.79 1.69
N VAL A 43 -13.58 8.83 2.69
CA VAL A 43 -14.96 9.25 2.50
C VAL A 43 -14.98 10.78 2.39
N VAL A 44 -15.65 11.31 1.36
CA VAL A 44 -15.72 12.76 1.11
C VAL A 44 -17.12 13.13 0.61
N GLY A 45 -17.49 14.40 0.73
CA GLY A 45 -18.80 14.91 0.33
C GLY A 45 -19.88 14.67 1.39
N GLN A 46 -21.13 14.49 0.96
CA GLN A 46 -22.27 14.30 1.86
C GLN A 46 -22.14 13.03 2.71
N LEU A 47 -21.50 11.99 2.15
CA LEU A 47 -21.25 10.73 2.86
C LEU A 47 -20.28 10.90 4.06
N ALA A 48 -19.57 12.02 4.15
CA ALA A 48 -18.67 12.37 5.24
C ALA A 48 -19.29 13.37 6.24
N ALA A 49 -20.56 13.75 6.06
CA ALA A 49 -21.24 14.71 6.93
C ALA A 49 -21.48 14.14 8.34
N GLU A 50 -21.76 12.85 8.44
CA GLU A 50 -21.91 12.14 9.72
C GLU A 50 -20.65 11.34 10.06
N LYS A 51 -20.28 11.33 11.35
CA LYS A 51 -19.19 10.48 11.81
C LYS A 51 -19.63 9.02 11.73
N PRO A 52 -18.89 8.14 11.04
CA PRO A 52 -19.24 6.73 10.98
C PRO A 52 -19.11 6.11 12.38
N SER A 53 -20.15 5.39 12.80
CA SER A 53 -20.14 4.53 13.99
C SER A 53 -19.67 3.11 13.63
N GLU A 54 -19.15 2.38 14.62
CA GLU A 54 -18.76 0.97 14.42
C GLU A 54 -19.98 0.14 13.98
N GLY A 55 -19.83 -0.58 12.86
CA GLY A 55 -20.90 -1.38 12.26
C GLY A 55 -21.77 -0.65 11.24
N ASN A 56 -21.56 0.65 11.00
CA ASN A 56 -22.31 1.36 9.97
C ASN A 56 -21.86 0.93 8.57
N ILE A 57 -22.82 0.44 7.77
CA ILE A 57 -22.56 0.03 6.38
C ILE A 57 -22.64 1.28 5.51
N LEU A 58 -21.49 1.69 4.96
CA LEU A 58 -21.42 2.78 4.00
C LEU A 58 -21.65 2.24 2.58
N SER A 59 -22.58 2.85 1.87
CA SER A 59 -22.84 2.60 0.45
C SER A 59 -22.58 3.86 -0.36
N GLY A 60 -21.97 3.71 -1.53
CA GLY A 60 -21.59 4.85 -2.36
C GLY A 60 -20.74 4.43 -3.54
N ILE A 61 -20.22 5.43 -4.25
CA ILE A 61 -19.36 5.24 -5.41
C ILE A 61 -17.91 5.36 -4.97
N LEU A 62 -17.09 4.36 -5.34
CA LEU A 62 -15.65 4.38 -5.10
C LEU A 62 -14.92 4.89 -6.35
N VAL A 63 -14.37 6.10 -6.27
CA VAL A 63 -13.57 6.73 -7.32
C VAL A 63 -12.09 6.52 -7.03
N ARG A 64 -11.37 5.93 -7.99
CA ARG A 64 -9.92 5.72 -7.89
C ARG A 64 -9.18 6.74 -8.76
N ARG A 65 -8.41 7.63 -8.14
CA ARG A 65 -7.48 8.54 -8.82
C ARG A 65 -6.05 8.16 -8.46
N ASN A 66 -5.38 7.46 -9.37
CA ASN A 66 -4.06 6.85 -9.16
C ASN A 66 -4.06 5.85 -7.98
N PHE A 67 -3.37 6.21 -6.89
CA PHE A 67 -3.28 5.43 -5.64
C PHE A 67 -4.25 5.91 -4.56
N LYS A 68 -4.98 7.01 -4.80
CA LYS A 68 -5.94 7.54 -3.83
C LYS A 68 -7.34 7.01 -4.17
N LEU A 69 -7.97 6.40 -3.18
CA LEU A 69 -9.37 5.96 -3.25
C LEU A 69 -10.24 6.98 -2.52
N HIS A 70 -11.27 7.46 -3.19
CA HIS A 70 -12.27 8.35 -2.64
C HIS A 70 -13.64 7.67 -2.69
N MET A 71 -14.36 7.64 -1.58
CA MET A 71 -15.72 7.13 -1.50
C MET A 71 -16.67 8.30 -1.37
N MET A 72 -17.66 8.39 -2.26
CA MET A 72 -18.53 9.56 -2.41
C MET A 72 -19.98 9.12 -2.57
N ALA A 73 -20.93 10.00 -2.25
CA ALA A 73 -22.32 9.82 -2.63
C ALA A 73 -22.48 10.02 -4.16
N PRO A 74 -23.47 9.39 -4.82
CA PRO A 74 -23.70 9.57 -6.25
C PRO A 74 -23.99 11.02 -6.64
N GLU A 75 -24.53 11.82 -5.73
CA GLU A 75 -24.87 13.23 -5.94
C GLU A 75 -23.63 14.13 -6.03
N ASP A 76 -22.59 13.80 -5.26
CA ASP A 76 -21.33 14.57 -5.23
C ASP A 76 -20.52 14.41 -6.52
N LEU A 77 -20.82 13.39 -7.33
CA LEU A 77 -20.12 13.10 -8.58
C LEU A 77 -20.32 14.20 -9.64
N GLN A 78 -21.46 14.90 -9.61
CA GLN A 78 -21.77 15.98 -10.56
C GLN A 78 -21.03 17.29 -10.24
N SER A 79 -20.53 17.43 -9.01
CA SER A 79 -19.82 18.64 -8.57
C SER A 79 -18.30 18.61 -8.82
N MET A 80 -17.80 17.50 -9.39
CA MET A 80 -16.37 17.23 -9.56
C MET A 80 -15.80 17.70 -10.90
#